data_AF-A0A3P7E5J4-F1
#
_entry.id   AF-A0A3P7E5J4-F1
#
_cell.length_a   1.000
_cell.length_b   1.000
_cell.length_c   1.000
_cell.angle_alpha   90.00
_cell.angle_beta   90.00
_cell.angle_gamma   90.00
#
_symmetry.space_group_name_H-M   'P 1'
#
loop_
_entity.id
_entity.type
_entity.pdbx_description
1 polymer ?
#
loop_
_entity_poly.entity_id
_entity_poly.type
_entity_poly.pdbx_seq_one_letter_code
_entity_poly.pdbx_strand_id
1 'polypeptide(L)'
;MDELTDETIGPNLALSIEDANEDISINDSEPGPSQRQQAKQLSETMDDDLELVFAEMEESNTLQLDNVVANTGNDLPITMDELNTLLAINEAFNETLENLIRRVTLAISKNREAQKLLKAKLRQTTERGLRINIKKVPVSRFLFPYFRDSHEMEPPKNEEYELKVFRREYDPLVKEEKKWSAKECHLLASAVWKSLIEIRIQPFIQRKEMFAEKIRSAGQETSVEQIADWNSTIVELERLITYHKNLPENEALMSDYSEVDWAKIAKVDFLGNRTPKQLRLKWINEQCPRWSKEPWSSNEIQRLKECAGRWNNWNVIAERLGTNRTAFQCFVKFRSELDIDNVGRSWTKEEDAQLMTLAHCMQVNGKMNWEKIAHFMEERSRQQCTIRYRRALDTDIKFGRWDASEDVLLTCSVSRFGTKDWIKVASCVPGRSDSQCRDRWVNVLDKSIKAEPWSVDEDEKLLEGVKIFGKGEWSRISTMLPGRSASHCKSRFRSLLSAKVKLASECRSYPFRRFSWKGKHRRQEVEAAFRKLLAADGKSGLAEQVMNSFDMQLLEQLYGSVKE
;
A
#
# COMPACT_ATOMS: atom_id res chain seq x y z
N MET A 1 65.65 28.16 -6.71
CA MET A 1 65.62 26.95 -5.87
C MET A 1 64.16 26.78 -5.46
N ASP A 2 63.58 25.77 -6.11
CA ASP A 2 62.27 25.14 -5.97
C ASP A 2 61.00 25.95 -6.35
N GLU A 3 60.74 25.90 -7.68
CA GLU A 3 59.48 25.64 -8.40
C GLU A 3 58.18 26.20 -7.76
N LEU A 4 57.62 27.33 -8.22
CA LEU A 4 56.81 27.51 -9.45
C LEU A 4 55.87 26.34 -9.78
N THR A 5 54.60 26.44 -9.39
CA THR A 5 53.49 26.47 -10.36
C THR A 5 52.30 27.19 -9.75
N ASP A 6 51.76 28.08 -10.58
CA ASP A 6 50.85 29.15 -10.29
C ASP A 6 49.40 28.73 -10.62
N GLU A 7 48.46 29.59 -10.22
CA GLU A 7 47.17 29.82 -10.88
C GLU A 7 45.96 28.93 -10.52
N THR A 8 45.31 29.43 -9.47
CA THR A 8 43.88 29.67 -9.35
C THR A 8 43.14 29.95 -10.67
N ILE A 9 42.20 29.08 -11.05
CA ILE A 9 41.13 29.41 -12.01
C ILE A 9 39.82 29.57 -11.23
N GLY A 10 39.35 30.81 -11.13
CA GLY A 10 38.04 31.16 -10.60
C GLY A 10 36.90 30.79 -11.57
N PRO A 11 35.67 30.56 -11.06
CA PRO A 11 34.55 30.05 -11.85
C PRO A 11 33.76 31.20 -12.47
N ASN A 12 33.62 31.21 -13.80
CA ASN A 12 32.64 32.07 -14.47
C ASN A 12 32.36 31.55 -15.89
N LEU A 13 31.30 30.76 -16.06
CA LEU A 13 30.29 30.93 -17.11
C LEU A 13 29.22 29.85 -16.96
N ALA A 14 28.18 30.17 -16.19
CA ALA A 14 26.91 29.49 -16.26
C ALA A 14 26.21 29.95 -17.55
N LEU A 15 26.40 29.21 -18.64
CA LEU A 15 25.56 29.32 -19.82
C LEU A 15 24.44 28.29 -19.69
N SER A 16 23.29 28.79 -19.25
CA SER A 16 21.99 28.13 -19.29
C SER A 16 21.66 27.78 -20.74
N ILE A 17 21.74 26.51 -21.10
CA ILE A 17 21.06 25.97 -22.28
C ILE A 17 19.96 25.08 -21.76
N GLU A 18 18.76 25.59 -21.93
CA GLU A 18 17.47 24.97 -21.65
C GLU A 18 17.33 23.65 -22.40
N ASP A 19 17.01 22.62 -21.63
CA ASP A 19 15.98 21.61 -21.88
C ASP A 19 15.51 21.43 -23.34
N ALA A 20 16.22 20.59 -24.09
CA ALA A 20 15.63 19.76 -25.15
C ALA A 20 15.68 18.30 -24.72
N ASN A 21 14.84 17.95 -23.73
CA ASN A 21 14.48 16.58 -23.40
C ASN A 21 13.54 16.03 -24.50
N GLU A 22 14.09 15.63 -25.63
CA GLU A 22 13.39 14.69 -26.50
C GLU A 22 13.76 13.27 -26.06
N ASP A 23 12.87 12.71 -25.24
CA ASP A 23 12.80 11.31 -24.85
C ASP A 23 12.58 10.43 -26.10
N ILE A 24 13.66 10.14 -26.82
CA ILE A 24 13.63 9.09 -27.85
C ILE A 24 13.63 7.75 -27.11
N SER A 25 12.44 7.18 -26.97
CA SER A 25 12.19 5.80 -26.56
C SER A 25 12.88 4.86 -27.54
N ILE A 26 14.07 4.39 -27.17
CA ILE A 26 14.81 3.38 -27.93
C ILE A 26 14.24 2.01 -27.56
N ASN A 27 13.71 1.34 -28.56
CA ASN A 27 13.18 -0.01 -28.49
C ASN A 27 14.34 -1.01 -28.23
N ASP A 28 14.46 -1.48 -26.98
CA ASP A 28 15.48 -2.41 -26.48
C ASP A 28 15.26 -3.86 -26.96
N SER A 29 15.11 -4.06 -28.28
CA SER A 29 15.19 -5.40 -28.86
C SER A 29 16.66 -5.69 -29.15
N GLU A 30 17.27 -6.60 -28.37
CA GLU A 30 18.59 -7.14 -28.68
C GLU A 30 18.62 -7.56 -30.17
N PRO A 31 19.60 -7.09 -30.95
CA PRO A 31 19.65 -7.39 -32.36
C PRO A 31 19.80 -8.90 -32.54
N GLY A 32 18.74 -9.52 -33.04
CA GLY A 32 18.71 -10.92 -33.35
C GLY A 32 19.85 -11.30 -34.32
N PRO A 33 20.16 -12.59 -34.47
CA PRO A 33 21.22 -13.06 -35.35
C PRO A 33 21.15 -12.47 -36.76
N SER A 34 19.92 -12.22 -37.24
CA SER A 34 19.64 -11.64 -38.55
C SER A 34 20.01 -10.14 -38.66
N GLN A 35 19.85 -9.35 -37.59
CA GLN A 35 20.28 -7.95 -37.57
C GLN A 35 21.81 -7.83 -37.44
N ARG A 36 22.45 -8.76 -36.70
CA ARG A 36 23.93 -8.84 -36.69
C ARG A 36 24.48 -9.25 -38.04
N GLN A 37 23.78 -10.14 -38.76
CA GLN A 37 24.10 -10.47 -40.15
C GLN A 37 23.91 -9.24 -41.05
N GLN A 38 22.81 -8.48 -40.92
CA GLN A 38 22.63 -7.23 -41.67
C GLN A 38 23.70 -6.18 -41.35
N ALA A 39 24.11 -6.03 -40.10
CA ALA A 39 25.17 -5.09 -39.72
C ALA A 39 26.55 -5.53 -40.24
N LYS A 40 26.83 -6.85 -40.24
CA LYS A 40 28.01 -7.41 -40.91
C LYS A 40 27.94 -7.19 -42.42
N GLN A 41 26.78 -7.42 -43.01
CA GLN A 41 26.55 -7.25 -44.44
C GLN A 41 26.67 -5.77 -44.84
N LEU A 42 26.19 -4.83 -43.99
CA LEU A 42 26.40 -3.40 -44.17
C LEU A 42 27.89 -3.02 -44.04
N SER A 43 28.59 -3.61 -43.08
CA SER A 43 30.04 -3.39 -42.89
C SER A 43 30.84 -3.91 -44.09
N GLU A 44 30.49 -5.09 -44.61
CA GLU A 44 31.09 -5.67 -45.82
C GLU A 44 30.80 -4.78 -47.04
N THR A 45 29.56 -4.30 -47.22
CA THR A 45 29.24 -3.39 -48.32
C THR A 45 29.94 -2.03 -48.21
N MET A 46 30.27 -1.56 -47.00
CA MET A 46 31.00 -0.31 -46.81
C MET A 46 32.50 -0.45 -47.13
N ASP A 47 33.08 -1.63 -46.89
CA ASP A 47 34.45 -1.92 -47.32
C ASP A 47 34.52 -2.06 -48.85
N ASP A 48 33.50 -2.65 -49.48
CA ASP A 48 33.38 -2.74 -50.94
C ASP A 48 33.28 -1.34 -51.61
N ASP A 49 32.54 -0.39 -51.02
CA ASP A 49 32.44 0.98 -51.52
C ASP A 49 33.79 1.73 -51.45
N LEU A 50 34.61 1.46 -50.42
CA LEU A 50 35.96 2.02 -50.31
C LEU A 50 36.89 1.41 -51.37
N GLU A 51 36.80 0.10 -51.59
CA GLU A 51 37.59 -0.60 -52.61
C GLU A 51 37.23 -0.13 -54.02
N LEU A 52 35.94 0.17 -54.29
CA LEU A 52 35.49 0.77 -55.54
C LEU A 52 36.10 2.16 -55.76
N VAL A 53 36.15 3.01 -54.72
CA VAL A 53 36.76 4.35 -54.81
C VAL A 53 38.27 4.25 -55.05
N PHE A 54 38.95 3.28 -54.42
CA PHE A 54 40.38 3.03 -54.69
C PHE A 54 40.61 2.54 -56.13
N ALA A 55 39.73 1.70 -56.67
CA ALA A 55 39.80 1.23 -58.05
C ALA A 55 39.60 2.37 -59.07
N GLU A 56 38.63 3.27 -58.84
CA GLU A 56 38.42 4.46 -59.68
C GLU A 56 39.65 5.40 -59.67
N MET A 57 40.37 5.48 -58.54
CA MET A 57 41.61 6.24 -58.46
C MET A 57 42.78 5.58 -59.22
N GLU A 58 42.89 4.25 -59.22
CA GLU A 58 43.91 3.53 -60.00
C GLU A 58 43.65 3.62 -61.52
N GLU A 59 42.38 3.56 -61.96
CA GLU A 59 42.03 3.80 -63.36
C GLU A 59 42.34 5.22 -63.80
N SER A 60 42.14 6.21 -62.92
CA SER A 60 42.45 7.61 -63.23
C SER A 60 43.96 7.87 -63.34
N ASN A 61 44.80 7.17 -62.56
CA ASN A 61 46.26 7.32 -62.61
C ASN A 61 46.91 6.64 -63.83
N THR A 62 46.27 5.63 -64.41
CA THR A 62 46.85 4.88 -65.54
C THR A 62 46.59 5.55 -66.89
N LEU A 63 45.60 6.44 -67.03
CA LEU A 63 45.19 6.91 -68.35
C LEU A 63 45.97 8.07 -68.96
N GLN A 64 46.94 8.70 -68.29
CA GLN A 64 47.65 9.86 -68.88
C GLN A 64 49.16 9.94 -68.71
N LEU A 65 49.82 9.15 -67.85
CA LEU A 65 51.28 9.25 -67.70
C LEU A 65 52.09 8.46 -68.75
N ASP A 66 51.55 7.35 -69.26
CA ASP A 66 52.32 6.46 -70.16
C ASP A 66 52.62 7.07 -71.53
N ASN A 67 51.84 8.06 -71.98
CA ASN A 67 52.10 8.72 -73.27
C ASN A 67 53.16 9.82 -73.21
N VAL A 68 53.58 10.30 -72.04
CA VAL A 68 54.59 11.38 -71.95
C VAL A 68 56.00 10.83 -71.69
N VAL A 69 56.14 9.73 -70.93
CA VAL A 69 57.48 9.21 -70.57
C VAL A 69 58.17 8.49 -71.74
N ALA A 70 57.42 7.98 -72.73
CA ALA A 70 57.99 7.28 -73.88
C ALA A 70 58.78 8.17 -74.86
N ASN A 71 58.72 9.50 -74.75
CA ASN A 71 59.37 10.44 -75.69
C ASN A 71 60.59 11.18 -75.11
N THR A 72 61.25 10.63 -74.10
CA THR A 72 62.52 11.16 -73.56
C THR A 72 63.72 11.04 -74.53
N GLY A 73 63.50 10.60 -75.77
CA GLY A 73 64.53 10.48 -76.81
C GLY A 73 64.62 11.65 -77.79
N ASN A 74 63.73 12.65 -77.73
CA ASN A 74 63.78 13.79 -78.64
C ASN A 74 63.81 15.10 -77.85
N ASP A 75 64.99 15.73 -77.84
CA ASP A 75 65.28 17.08 -77.35
C ASP A 75 64.51 18.17 -78.12
N LEU A 76 63.20 18.01 -78.34
CA LEU A 76 62.37 19.14 -78.73
C LEU A 76 62.11 19.97 -77.47
N PRO A 77 62.38 21.29 -77.50
CA PRO A 77 62.04 22.16 -76.39
C PRO A 77 60.53 22.07 -76.17
N ILE A 78 60.13 21.57 -75.00
CA ILE A 78 58.73 21.58 -74.54
C ILE A 78 58.18 22.97 -74.84
N THR A 79 57.14 23.02 -75.65
CA THR A 79 56.58 24.30 -76.05
C THR A 79 55.99 24.98 -74.81
N MET A 80 56.09 26.31 -74.73
CA MET A 80 55.54 27.05 -73.58
C MET A 80 54.06 26.72 -73.36
N ASP A 81 53.32 26.44 -74.44
CA ASP A 81 51.92 26.01 -74.40
C ASP A 81 51.75 24.62 -73.77
N GLU A 82 52.57 23.62 -74.13
CA GLU A 82 52.55 22.30 -73.47
C GLU A 82 52.89 22.41 -71.98
N LEU A 83 53.88 23.25 -71.63
CA LEU A 83 54.25 23.50 -70.23
C LEU A 83 53.09 24.14 -69.45
N ASN A 84 52.41 25.13 -70.04
CA ASN A 84 51.23 25.77 -69.45
C ASN A 84 50.06 24.79 -69.32
N THR A 85 49.89 23.88 -70.27
CA THR A 85 48.82 22.86 -70.23
C THR A 85 49.08 21.85 -69.11
N LEU A 86 50.32 21.35 -68.99
CA LEU A 86 50.73 20.46 -67.90
C LEU A 86 50.63 21.14 -66.53
N LEU A 87 50.97 22.43 -66.46
CA LEU A 87 50.81 23.23 -65.25
C LEU A 87 49.34 23.33 -64.85
N ALA A 88 48.44 23.67 -65.78
CA ALA A 88 47.01 23.77 -65.52
C ALA A 88 46.39 22.43 -65.07
N ILE A 89 46.82 21.32 -65.66
CA ILE A 89 46.39 19.97 -65.25
C ILE A 89 46.85 19.67 -63.83
N ASN A 90 48.12 19.95 -63.50
CA ASN A 90 48.65 19.77 -62.15
C ASN A 90 47.93 20.67 -61.13
N GLU A 91 47.62 21.92 -61.47
CA GLU A 91 46.84 22.82 -60.63
C GLU A 91 45.45 22.27 -60.35
N ALA A 92 44.75 21.75 -61.37
CA ALA A 92 43.45 21.09 -61.20
C ALA A 92 43.55 19.83 -60.32
N PHE A 93 44.60 19.00 -60.49
CA PHE A 93 44.85 17.86 -59.61
C PHE A 93 45.11 18.29 -58.17
N ASN A 94 45.90 19.34 -57.94
CA ASN A 94 46.13 19.86 -56.60
C ASN A 94 44.84 20.38 -55.97
N GLU A 95 43.99 21.09 -56.73
CA GLU A 95 42.70 21.58 -56.23
C GLU A 95 41.73 20.44 -55.87
N THR A 96 41.67 19.38 -56.70
CA THR A 96 40.85 18.20 -56.40
C THR A 96 41.36 17.46 -55.16
N LEU A 97 42.68 17.30 -55.00
CA LEU A 97 43.30 16.72 -53.81
C LEU A 97 43.00 17.55 -52.56
N GLU A 98 43.12 18.87 -52.63
CA GLU A 98 42.79 19.76 -51.50
C GLU A 98 41.32 19.62 -51.08
N ASN A 99 40.41 19.56 -52.04
CA ASN A 99 38.99 19.39 -51.76
C ASN A 99 38.68 18.01 -51.16
N LEU A 100 39.35 16.96 -51.62
CA LEU A 100 39.25 15.62 -51.03
C LEU A 100 39.78 15.60 -49.59
N ILE A 101 40.93 16.22 -49.34
CA ILE A 101 41.51 16.35 -47.99
C ILE A 101 40.55 17.11 -47.07
N ARG A 102 39.92 18.20 -47.53
CA ARG A 102 38.92 18.93 -46.74
C ARG A 102 37.71 18.05 -46.39
N ARG A 103 37.18 17.30 -47.36
CA ARG A 103 36.05 16.38 -47.14
C ARG A 103 36.39 15.26 -46.15
N VAL A 104 37.54 14.63 -46.31
CA VAL A 104 38.04 13.58 -45.40
C VAL A 104 38.25 14.15 -44.00
N THR A 105 38.84 15.34 -43.88
CA THR A 105 39.06 16.02 -42.59
C THR A 105 37.74 16.30 -41.87
N LEU A 106 36.73 16.80 -42.60
CA LEU A 106 35.39 17.03 -42.06
C LEU A 106 34.72 15.72 -41.60
N ALA A 107 34.85 14.65 -42.39
CA ALA A 107 34.31 13.34 -42.05
C ALA A 107 34.98 12.76 -40.79
N ILE A 108 36.31 12.88 -40.66
CA ILE A 108 37.06 12.49 -39.47
C ILE A 108 36.60 13.29 -38.24
N SER A 109 36.36 14.59 -38.39
CA SER A 109 35.85 15.44 -37.30
C SER A 109 34.49 14.96 -36.79
N LYS A 110 33.54 14.72 -37.70
CA LYS A 110 32.20 14.20 -37.36
C LYS A 110 32.28 12.82 -36.69
N ASN A 111 33.16 11.94 -37.18
CA ASN A 111 33.36 10.61 -36.58
C ASN A 111 33.91 10.73 -35.14
N ARG A 112 34.88 11.62 -34.91
CA ARG A 112 35.42 11.89 -33.56
C ARG A 112 34.36 12.42 -32.60
N GLU A 113 33.48 13.30 -33.04
CA GLU A 113 32.34 13.77 -32.22
C GLU A 113 31.37 12.65 -31.88
N ALA A 114 31.00 11.82 -32.87
CA ALA A 114 30.15 10.66 -32.65
C ALA A 114 30.79 9.67 -31.65
N GLN A 115 32.09 9.38 -31.77
CA GLN A 115 32.83 8.55 -30.81
C GLN A 115 32.87 9.18 -29.42
N LYS A 116 33.03 10.50 -29.31
CA LYS A 116 33.01 11.21 -28.02
C LYS A 116 31.64 11.09 -27.35
N LEU A 117 30.56 11.26 -28.12
CA LEU A 117 29.19 11.07 -27.64
C LEU A 117 28.95 9.62 -27.21
N LEU A 118 29.42 8.65 -27.99
CA LEU A 118 29.32 7.22 -27.66
C LEU A 118 30.09 6.90 -26.37
N LYS A 119 31.31 7.42 -26.20
CA LYS A 119 32.10 7.27 -24.95
C LYS A 119 31.42 7.94 -23.76
N ALA A 120 30.79 9.10 -23.94
CA ALA A 120 30.02 9.76 -22.89
C ALA A 120 28.78 8.95 -22.48
N LYS A 121 28.04 8.40 -23.46
CA LYS A 121 26.95 7.46 -23.21
C LYS A 121 27.44 6.20 -22.50
N LEU A 122 28.58 5.65 -22.91
CA LEU A 122 29.21 4.48 -22.26
C LEU A 122 29.60 4.77 -20.81
N ARG A 123 30.12 5.97 -20.51
CA ARG A 123 30.40 6.41 -19.14
C ARG A 123 29.13 6.55 -18.31
N GLN A 124 28.07 7.18 -18.85
CA GLN A 124 26.78 7.26 -18.15
C GLN A 124 26.18 5.88 -17.88
N THR A 125 26.27 4.93 -18.83
CA THR A 125 25.79 3.56 -18.61
C THR A 125 26.65 2.78 -17.62
N THR A 126 27.98 2.96 -17.62
CA THR A 126 28.85 2.35 -16.59
C THR A 126 28.62 2.96 -15.20
N GLU A 127 28.43 4.28 -15.08
CA GLU A 127 28.11 4.93 -13.81
C GLU A 127 26.73 4.53 -13.29
N ARG A 128 25.72 4.44 -14.16
CA ARG A 128 24.40 3.86 -13.82
C ARG A 128 24.55 2.39 -13.43
N GLY A 129 25.38 1.63 -14.14
CA GLY A 129 25.70 0.23 -13.85
C GLY A 129 26.40 0.04 -12.50
N LEU A 130 27.31 0.93 -12.10
CA LEU A 130 27.98 0.88 -10.80
C LEU A 130 27.05 1.24 -9.64
N ARG A 131 26.03 2.07 -9.87
CA ARG A 131 24.96 2.31 -8.88
C ARG A 131 24.04 1.10 -8.72
N ILE A 132 23.93 0.25 -9.75
CA ILE A 132 23.27 -1.04 -9.67
C ILE A 132 24.27 -2.01 -9.05
N ASN A 133 24.31 -2.05 -7.71
CA ASN A 133 25.06 -3.03 -6.94
C ASN A 133 24.84 -4.42 -7.57
N ILE A 134 25.85 -4.94 -8.29
CA ILE A 134 25.86 -6.23 -9.00
C ILE A 134 25.96 -7.37 -7.96
N LYS A 135 25.13 -7.30 -6.91
CA LYS A 135 24.69 -8.48 -6.19
C LYS A 135 23.72 -9.18 -7.14
N LYS A 136 24.29 -10.10 -7.94
CA LYS A 136 23.61 -11.18 -8.67
C LYS A 136 22.29 -10.75 -9.30
N VAL A 137 22.30 -10.49 -10.62
CA VAL A 137 21.06 -10.54 -11.40
C VAL A 137 20.32 -11.81 -10.98
N PRO A 138 19.11 -11.70 -10.38
CA PRO A 138 18.46 -12.87 -9.83
C PRO A 138 18.28 -13.90 -10.95
N VAL A 139 18.80 -15.11 -10.73
CA VAL A 139 18.58 -16.25 -11.62
C VAL A 139 17.08 -16.46 -11.89
N SER A 140 16.21 -15.92 -11.01
CA SER A 140 14.75 -15.88 -11.16
C SER A 140 14.24 -15.18 -12.43
N ARG A 141 15.06 -14.41 -13.17
CA ARG A 141 14.65 -13.90 -14.49
C ARG A 141 14.73 -14.93 -15.61
N PHE A 142 15.59 -15.94 -15.50
CA PHE A 142 15.78 -16.97 -16.55
C PHE A 142 15.18 -18.32 -16.18
N LEU A 143 15.08 -18.63 -14.88
CA LEU A 143 14.46 -19.85 -14.38
C LEU A 143 13.35 -19.46 -13.39
N PHE A 144 12.20 -20.12 -13.49
CA PHE A 144 11.17 -19.98 -12.46
C PHE A 144 11.76 -20.38 -11.11
N PRO A 145 11.65 -19.52 -10.08
CA PRO A 145 12.27 -19.79 -8.80
C PRO A 145 11.54 -20.95 -8.10
N TYR A 146 12.29 -21.76 -7.35
CA TYR A 146 11.72 -22.90 -6.60
C TYR A 146 10.73 -22.46 -5.51
N PHE A 147 10.94 -21.26 -4.96
CA PHE A 147 10.06 -20.58 -4.02
C PHE A 147 9.71 -19.20 -4.57
N ARG A 148 8.52 -18.69 -4.21
CA ARG A 148 8.10 -17.34 -4.58
C ARG A 148 9.14 -16.30 -4.16
N ASP A 149 9.64 -15.53 -5.12
CA ASP A 149 10.69 -14.53 -4.89
C ASP A 149 10.10 -13.13 -4.56
N SER A 150 10.99 -12.15 -4.33
CA SER A 150 10.60 -10.76 -4.08
C SER A 150 9.94 -10.05 -5.27
N HIS A 151 10.06 -10.61 -6.47
CA HIS A 151 9.41 -10.14 -7.70
C HIS A 151 8.10 -10.90 -7.96
N GLU A 152 7.67 -11.72 -6.99
CA GLU A 152 6.45 -12.54 -7.05
C GLU A 152 6.44 -13.59 -8.17
N MET A 153 7.61 -13.96 -8.71
CA MET A 153 7.73 -15.10 -9.61
C MET A 153 7.45 -16.39 -8.85
N GLU A 154 6.62 -17.26 -9.40
CA GLU A 154 6.21 -18.52 -8.78
C GLU A 154 6.85 -19.72 -9.52
N PRO A 155 7.09 -20.84 -8.83
CA PRO A 155 7.53 -22.07 -9.49
C PRO A 155 6.46 -22.55 -10.49
N PRO A 156 6.86 -23.31 -11.53
CA PRO A 156 5.92 -23.94 -12.43
C PRO A 156 4.96 -24.84 -11.64
N LYS A 157 3.72 -24.94 -12.11
CA LYS A 157 2.71 -25.79 -11.46
C LYS A 157 3.10 -27.26 -11.64
N ASN A 158 3.26 -27.98 -10.54
CA ASN A 158 3.49 -29.42 -10.57
C ASN A 158 2.21 -30.14 -11.05
N GLU A 159 2.36 -31.34 -11.63
CA GLU A 159 1.22 -32.17 -12.05
C GLU A 159 0.23 -32.45 -10.91
N GLU A 160 0.73 -32.64 -9.68
CA GLU A 160 -0.09 -32.77 -8.48
C GLU A 160 -0.96 -31.52 -8.22
N TYR A 161 -0.40 -30.33 -8.44
CA TYR A 161 -1.14 -29.08 -8.29
C TYR A 161 -2.25 -28.98 -9.33
N GLU A 162 -1.96 -29.34 -10.59
CA GLU A 162 -2.96 -29.35 -11.65
C GLU A 162 -4.08 -30.36 -11.38
N LEU A 163 -3.74 -31.57 -10.91
CA LEU A 163 -4.70 -32.59 -10.51
C LEU A 163 -5.56 -32.13 -9.33
N LYS A 164 -4.99 -31.50 -8.30
CA LYS A 164 -5.74 -30.94 -7.16
C LYS A 164 -6.73 -29.87 -7.62
N VAL A 165 -6.30 -28.96 -8.49
CA VAL A 165 -7.16 -27.93 -9.09
C VAL A 165 -8.29 -28.57 -9.91
N PHE A 166 -7.98 -29.58 -10.72
CA PHE A 166 -8.97 -30.31 -11.52
C PHE A 166 -10.01 -31.03 -10.64
N ARG A 167 -9.55 -31.71 -9.59
CA ARG A 167 -10.41 -32.40 -8.62
C ARG A 167 -11.18 -31.45 -7.70
N ARG A 168 -10.86 -30.15 -7.73
CA ARG A 168 -11.38 -29.13 -6.79
C ARG A 168 -11.12 -29.50 -5.33
N GLU A 169 -10.02 -30.20 -5.08
CA GLU A 169 -9.59 -30.50 -3.71
C GLU A 169 -9.19 -29.19 -3.02
N TYR A 170 -9.64 -29.02 -1.78
CA TYR A 170 -9.24 -27.87 -0.97
C TYR A 170 -7.78 -28.02 -0.57
N ASP A 171 -6.93 -27.10 -1.02
CA ASP A 171 -5.53 -27.03 -0.63
C ASP A 171 -5.36 -26.10 0.60
N PRO A 172 -4.98 -26.63 1.78
CA PRO A 172 -4.76 -25.85 2.99
C PRO A 172 -3.67 -24.77 2.84
N LEU A 173 -2.82 -24.86 1.82
CA LEU A 173 -1.75 -23.90 1.52
C LEU A 173 -2.22 -22.75 0.63
N VAL A 174 -3.42 -22.82 0.05
CA VAL A 174 -4.02 -21.68 -0.67
C VAL A 174 -4.17 -20.55 0.33
N LYS A 175 -3.25 -19.59 0.23
CA LYS A 175 -3.23 -18.42 1.10
C LYS A 175 -4.53 -17.65 0.91
N GLU A 176 -5.12 -17.22 2.02
CA GLU A 176 -6.16 -16.19 2.04
C GLU A 176 -5.76 -15.05 1.08
N GLU A 177 -6.73 -14.44 0.41
CA GLU A 177 -6.49 -13.35 -0.54
C GLU A 177 -5.49 -12.34 0.03
N LYS A 178 -4.34 -12.18 -0.64
CA LYS A 178 -3.26 -11.30 -0.19
C LYS A 178 -3.86 -9.92 0.14
N LYS A 179 -3.72 -9.50 1.40
CA LYS A 179 -4.19 -8.19 1.87
C LYS A 179 -3.65 -7.09 0.96
N TRP A 180 -4.53 -6.16 0.60
CA TRP A 180 -4.17 -5.02 -0.25
C TRP A 180 -3.26 -4.06 0.49
N SER A 181 -2.11 -3.74 -0.10
CA SER A 181 -1.23 -2.70 0.40
C SER A 181 -1.76 -1.32 0.02
N ALA A 182 -1.48 -0.30 0.83
CA ALA A 182 -1.79 1.10 0.48
C ALA A 182 -1.16 1.51 -0.87
N LYS A 183 0.04 1.00 -1.18
CA LYS A 183 0.70 1.21 -2.47
C LYS A 183 -0.06 0.56 -3.62
N GLU A 184 -0.56 -0.66 -3.43
CA GLU A 184 -1.37 -1.37 -4.44
C GLU A 184 -2.71 -0.65 -4.67
N CYS A 185 -3.33 -0.10 -3.61
CA CYS A 185 -4.56 0.68 -3.74
C CYS A 185 -4.34 1.97 -4.55
N HIS A 186 -3.26 2.69 -4.27
CA HIS A 186 -2.91 3.89 -5.04
C HIS A 186 -2.56 3.55 -6.49
N LEU A 187 -1.79 2.48 -6.71
CA LEU A 187 -1.46 1.99 -8.05
C LEU A 187 -2.73 1.63 -8.84
N LEU A 188 -3.69 0.94 -8.21
CA LEU A 188 -4.98 0.64 -8.84
C LEU A 188 -5.72 1.91 -9.23
N ALA A 189 -5.78 2.91 -8.35
CA ALA A 189 -6.45 4.18 -8.65
C ALA A 189 -5.79 4.92 -9.83
N SER A 190 -4.46 5.01 -9.82
CA SER A 190 -3.70 5.63 -10.92
C SER A 190 -3.88 4.86 -12.24
N ALA A 191 -3.87 3.53 -12.20
CA ALA A 191 -4.03 2.70 -13.40
C ALA A 191 -5.45 2.78 -13.98
N VAL A 192 -6.49 2.78 -13.13
CA VAL A 192 -7.87 2.98 -13.58
C VAL A 192 -8.06 4.37 -14.18
N TRP A 193 -7.48 5.40 -13.55
CA TRP A 193 -7.51 6.75 -14.10
C TRP A 193 -6.84 6.82 -15.47
N LYS A 194 -5.61 6.29 -15.61
CA LYS A 194 -4.89 6.25 -16.90
C LYS A 194 -5.68 5.51 -17.97
N SER A 195 -6.23 4.33 -17.65
CA SER A 195 -7.04 3.55 -18.58
C SER A 195 -8.30 4.30 -19.01
N LEU A 196 -8.93 5.05 -18.10
CA LEU A 196 -10.14 5.81 -18.39
C LEU A 196 -9.85 7.05 -19.25
N ILE A 197 -8.74 7.74 -18.97
CA ILE A 197 -8.25 8.82 -19.83
C ILE A 197 -7.92 8.28 -21.22
N GLU A 198 -7.23 7.14 -21.30
CA GLU A 198 -6.88 6.48 -22.57
C GLU A 198 -8.13 6.19 -23.41
N ILE A 199 -9.16 5.60 -22.82
CA ILE A 199 -10.46 5.33 -23.47
C ILE A 199 -11.10 6.63 -23.96
N ARG A 200 -11.11 7.69 -23.13
CA ARG A 200 -11.72 8.97 -23.50
C ARG A 200 -10.97 9.69 -24.61
N ILE A 201 -9.65 9.54 -24.69
CA ILE A 201 -8.84 10.18 -25.74
C ILE A 201 -8.76 9.36 -27.04
N GLN A 202 -9.04 8.05 -27.01
CA GLN A 202 -8.97 7.18 -28.20
C GLN A 202 -9.72 7.75 -29.42
N PRO A 203 -10.97 8.24 -29.30
CA PRO A 203 -11.69 8.77 -30.46
C PRO A 203 -11.02 10.00 -31.09
N PHE A 204 -10.38 10.84 -30.27
CA PHE A 204 -9.67 12.02 -30.78
C PHE A 204 -8.36 11.64 -31.47
N ILE A 205 -7.64 10.65 -30.93
CA ILE A 205 -6.43 10.11 -31.54
C ILE A 205 -6.75 9.51 -32.91
N GLN A 206 -7.79 8.68 -33.01
CA GLN A 206 -8.22 8.08 -34.28
C GLN A 206 -8.64 9.14 -35.32
N ARG A 207 -9.36 10.19 -34.90
CA ARG A 207 -9.70 11.32 -35.79
C ARG A 207 -8.46 12.08 -36.24
N LYS A 208 -7.50 12.32 -35.34
CA LYS A 208 -6.23 12.98 -35.66
C LYS A 208 -5.45 12.19 -36.70
N GLU A 209 -5.33 10.87 -36.50
CA GLU A 209 -4.66 9.96 -37.44
C GLU A 209 -5.35 9.93 -38.81
N MET A 210 -6.69 9.96 -38.84
CA MET A 210 -7.46 10.03 -40.09
C MET A 210 -7.16 11.31 -40.89
N PHE A 211 -7.13 12.48 -40.25
CA PHE A 211 -6.77 13.74 -40.95
C PHE A 211 -5.30 13.77 -41.36
N ALA A 212 -4.40 13.26 -40.51
CA ALA A 212 -2.99 13.16 -40.86
C ALA A 212 -2.77 12.26 -42.08
N GLU A 213 -3.53 11.17 -42.20
CA GLU A 213 -3.51 10.30 -43.38
C GLU A 213 -4.07 10.98 -44.62
N LYS A 214 -5.15 11.76 -44.50
CA LYS A 214 -5.67 12.58 -45.61
C LYS A 214 -4.66 13.59 -46.13
N ILE A 215 -3.86 14.19 -45.23
CA ILE A 215 -2.78 15.12 -45.60
C ILE A 215 -1.64 14.37 -46.31
N ARG A 216 -1.26 13.18 -45.85
CA ARG A 216 -0.23 12.34 -46.51
C ARG A 216 -0.66 11.87 -47.89
N SER A 217 -1.94 11.52 -48.03
CA SER A 217 -2.53 11.08 -49.30
C SER A 217 -2.97 12.25 -50.20
N ALA A 218 -2.68 13.50 -49.84
CA ALA A 218 -3.05 14.66 -50.61
C ALA A 218 -2.29 14.70 -51.95
N GLY A 219 -3.04 14.56 -53.05
CA GLY A 219 -2.53 14.68 -54.43
C GLY A 219 -2.73 16.08 -55.01
N GLN A 220 -2.61 16.20 -56.33
CA GLN A 220 -2.84 17.46 -57.06
C GLN A 220 -4.29 17.97 -56.97
N GLU A 221 -5.25 17.10 -56.69
CA GLU A 221 -6.68 17.44 -56.62
C GLU A 221 -7.08 18.13 -55.30
N THR A 222 -6.26 17.99 -54.25
CA THR A 222 -6.53 18.57 -52.93
C THR A 222 -6.20 20.06 -52.91
N SER A 223 -7.19 20.90 -52.59
CA SER A 223 -6.98 22.34 -52.46
C SER A 223 -6.09 22.63 -51.25
N VAL A 224 -5.18 23.62 -51.40
CA VAL A 224 -4.33 24.13 -50.30
C VAL A 224 -5.18 24.55 -49.09
N GLU A 225 -6.38 25.08 -49.34
CA GLU A 225 -7.34 25.47 -48.29
C GLU A 225 -7.85 24.27 -47.49
N GLN A 226 -8.13 23.14 -48.14
CA GLN A 226 -8.60 21.92 -47.45
C GLN A 226 -7.51 21.35 -46.54
N ILE A 227 -6.25 21.37 -46.99
CA ILE A 227 -5.11 20.95 -46.18
C ILE A 227 -4.95 21.87 -44.97
N ALA A 228 -5.14 23.19 -45.13
CA ALA A 228 -5.13 24.14 -44.03
C ALA A 228 -6.25 23.87 -43.01
N ASP A 229 -7.46 23.57 -43.47
CA ASP A 229 -8.60 23.21 -42.60
C ASP A 229 -8.34 21.90 -41.83
N TRP A 230 -7.77 20.89 -42.48
CA TRP A 230 -7.39 19.64 -41.81
C TRP A 230 -6.30 19.86 -40.77
N ASN A 231 -5.27 20.67 -41.07
CA ASN A 231 -4.25 21.04 -40.11
C ASN A 231 -4.86 21.80 -38.91
N SER A 232 -5.78 22.75 -39.16
CA SER A 232 -6.50 23.45 -38.09
C SER A 232 -7.30 22.48 -37.22
N THR A 233 -7.94 21.48 -37.83
CA THR A 233 -8.69 20.44 -37.11
C THR A 233 -7.76 19.55 -36.27
N ILE A 234 -6.58 19.21 -36.76
CA ILE A 234 -5.56 18.46 -36.01
C ILE A 234 -5.12 19.23 -34.78
N VAL A 235 -4.83 20.52 -34.91
CA VAL A 235 -4.44 21.39 -33.78
C VAL A 235 -5.55 21.43 -32.73
N GLU A 236 -6.81 21.53 -33.14
CA GLU A 236 -7.93 21.51 -32.20
C GLU A 236 -8.10 20.14 -31.50
N LEU A 237 -7.93 19.04 -32.24
CA LEU A 237 -7.93 17.69 -31.65
C LEU A 237 -6.80 17.50 -30.63
N GLU A 238 -5.61 18.03 -30.89
CA GLU A 238 -4.49 18.00 -29.95
C GLU A 238 -4.77 18.79 -28.67
N ARG A 239 -5.43 19.94 -28.78
CA ARG A 239 -5.90 20.72 -27.62
C ARG A 239 -6.89 19.91 -26.79
N LEU A 240 -7.86 19.24 -27.42
CA LEU A 240 -8.83 18.38 -26.74
C LEU A 240 -8.17 17.17 -26.06
N ILE A 241 -7.20 16.53 -26.72
CA ILE A 241 -6.42 15.43 -26.13
C ILE A 241 -5.67 15.93 -24.89
N THR A 242 -5.03 17.11 -24.99
CA THR A 242 -4.28 17.72 -23.89
C THR A 242 -5.20 18.09 -22.72
N TYR A 243 -6.37 18.66 -23.02
CA TYR A 243 -7.40 18.96 -22.02
C TYR A 243 -7.82 17.71 -21.25
N HIS A 244 -8.14 16.61 -21.94
CA HIS A 244 -8.54 15.36 -21.29
C HIS A 244 -7.41 14.69 -20.51
N LYS A 245 -6.16 14.77 -20.98
CA LYS A 245 -4.99 14.26 -20.24
C LYS A 245 -4.76 14.99 -18.91
N ASN A 246 -5.07 16.28 -18.86
CA ASN A 246 -4.92 17.12 -17.68
C ASN A 246 -6.18 17.19 -16.82
N LEU A 247 -7.22 16.39 -17.14
CA LEU A 247 -8.46 16.40 -16.40
C LEU A 247 -8.22 15.88 -14.96
N PRO A 248 -8.74 16.58 -13.92
CA PRO A 248 -8.57 16.13 -12.54
C PRO A 248 -9.05 14.69 -12.32
N GLU A 249 -8.35 13.95 -11.46
CA GLU A 249 -8.65 12.53 -11.16
C GLU A 249 -10.13 12.34 -10.76
N ASN A 250 -10.67 13.26 -9.96
CA ASN A 250 -12.04 13.17 -9.46
C ASN A 250 -13.09 13.23 -10.57
N GLU A 251 -12.91 14.07 -11.59
CA GLU A 251 -13.90 14.22 -12.67
C GLU A 251 -13.84 13.03 -13.63
N ALA A 252 -12.62 12.62 -14.00
CA ALA A 252 -12.42 11.46 -14.85
C ALA A 252 -13.05 10.21 -14.20
N LEU A 253 -12.75 9.97 -12.92
CA LEU A 253 -13.16 8.76 -12.22
C LEU A 253 -14.68 8.69 -11.98
N MET A 254 -15.50 9.71 -12.21
CA MET A 254 -16.95 9.61 -11.96
C MET A 254 -17.73 8.88 -13.07
N SER A 255 -17.08 8.50 -14.17
CA SER A 255 -17.67 7.84 -15.35
C SER A 255 -18.05 6.35 -15.14
N ASP A 256 -18.63 5.73 -16.15
CA ASP A 256 -18.80 4.27 -16.20
C ASP A 256 -17.44 3.57 -16.35
N TYR A 257 -17.27 2.44 -15.66
CA TYR A 257 -16.05 1.63 -15.65
C TYR A 257 -16.22 0.31 -16.43
N SER A 258 -17.36 0.12 -17.10
CA SER A 258 -17.64 -1.07 -17.91
C SER A 258 -16.62 -1.25 -19.04
N GLU A 259 -16.12 -0.16 -19.61
CA GLU A 259 -15.15 -0.13 -20.70
C GLU A 259 -13.68 -0.33 -20.25
N VAL A 260 -13.41 -0.29 -18.94
CA VAL A 260 -12.04 -0.40 -18.42
C VAL A 260 -11.49 -1.81 -18.63
N ASP A 261 -10.35 -1.93 -19.32
CA ASP A 261 -9.67 -3.20 -19.54
C ASP A 261 -8.87 -3.63 -18.30
N TRP A 262 -9.54 -4.38 -17.42
CA TRP A 262 -8.93 -4.97 -16.23
C TRP A 262 -7.81 -5.97 -16.54
N ALA A 263 -7.81 -6.60 -17.72
CA ALA A 263 -6.77 -7.55 -18.11
C ALA A 263 -5.47 -6.80 -18.46
N LYS A 264 -5.58 -5.67 -19.15
CA LYS A 264 -4.44 -4.77 -19.39
C LYS A 264 -3.84 -4.28 -18.07
N ILE A 265 -4.65 -3.76 -17.15
CA ILE A 265 -4.15 -3.26 -15.85
C ILE A 265 -3.49 -4.38 -15.05
N ALA A 266 -4.11 -5.57 -15.01
CA ALA A 266 -3.54 -6.72 -14.31
C ALA A 266 -2.16 -7.11 -14.86
N LYS A 267 -1.98 -7.09 -16.19
CA LYS A 267 -0.74 -7.51 -16.84
C LYS A 267 0.34 -6.43 -16.83
N VAL A 268 -0.02 -5.16 -17.07
CA VAL A 268 0.94 -4.05 -17.23
C VAL A 268 1.31 -3.46 -15.87
N ASP A 269 0.33 -2.98 -15.10
CA ASP A 269 0.60 -2.29 -13.84
C ASP A 269 0.87 -3.26 -12.68
N PHE A 270 0.15 -4.38 -12.64
CA PHE A 270 0.30 -5.39 -11.58
C PHE A 270 1.19 -6.57 -11.96
N LEU A 271 1.74 -6.62 -13.19
CA LEU A 271 2.64 -7.68 -13.66
C LEU A 271 2.09 -9.12 -13.48
N GLY A 272 0.76 -9.28 -13.47
CA GLY A 272 0.10 -10.56 -13.23
C GLY A 272 -0.05 -10.95 -11.76
N ASN A 273 0.45 -10.16 -10.81
CA ASN A 273 0.38 -10.45 -9.36
C ASN A 273 -1.06 -10.47 -8.83
N ARG A 274 -1.99 -9.84 -9.56
CA ARG A 274 -3.43 -9.77 -9.25
C ARG A 274 -4.22 -10.17 -10.48
N THR A 275 -5.34 -10.88 -10.27
CA THR A 275 -6.21 -11.26 -11.38
C THR A 275 -7.10 -10.09 -11.80
N PRO A 276 -7.54 -10.02 -13.07
CA PRO A 276 -8.42 -8.95 -13.56
C PRO A 276 -9.71 -8.85 -12.74
N LYS A 277 -10.28 -9.99 -12.33
CA LYS A 277 -11.48 -10.05 -11.48
C LYS A 277 -11.24 -9.45 -10.10
N GLN A 278 -10.08 -9.69 -9.48
CA GLN A 278 -9.73 -9.10 -8.20
C GLN A 278 -9.63 -7.57 -8.29
N LEU A 279 -8.98 -7.05 -9.33
CA LEU A 279 -8.87 -5.61 -9.56
C LEU A 279 -10.26 -4.97 -9.72
N ARG A 280 -11.09 -5.56 -10.58
CA ARG A 280 -12.46 -5.10 -10.82
C ARG A 280 -13.30 -5.08 -9.54
N LEU A 281 -13.31 -6.18 -8.79
CA LEU A 281 -14.09 -6.28 -7.54
C LEU A 281 -13.57 -5.32 -6.48
N LYS A 282 -12.25 -5.16 -6.35
CA LYS A 282 -11.65 -4.20 -5.42
C LYS A 282 -12.05 -2.77 -5.76
N TRP A 283 -12.03 -2.42 -7.05
CA TRP A 283 -12.43 -1.11 -7.52
C TRP A 283 -13.90 -0.86 -7.24
N ILE A 284 -14.77 -1.73 -7.74
CA ILE A 284 -16.22 -1.58 -7.65
C ILE A 284 -16.70 -1.56 -6.19
N ASN A 285 -16.14 -2.37 -5.30
CA ASN A 285 -16.69 -2.49 -3.95
C ASN A 285 -16.08 -1.52 -2.93
N GLU A 286 -14.80 -1.15 -3.07
CA GLU A 286 -14.07 -0.45 -2.01
C GLU A 286 -13.37 0.84 -2.45
N GLN A 287 -12.72 0.86 -3.62
CA GLN A 287 -11.86 1.98 -4.01
C GLN A 287 -12.60 3.09 -4.75
N CYS A 288 -13.62 2.73 -5.54
CA CYS A 288 -14.38 3.65 -6.37
C CYS A 288 -14.85 4.90 -5.60
N PRO A 289 -14.48 6.12 -6.04
CA PRO A 289 -14.88 7.37 -5.40
C PRO A 289 -16.39 7.61 -5.35
N ARG A 290 -17.17 6.94 -6.20
CA ARG A 290 -18.64 7.02 -6.23
C ARG A 290 -19.28 6.61 -4.90
N TRP A 291 -18.63 5.73 -4.14
CA TRP A 291 -19.21 5.17 -2.92
C TRP A 291 -18.78 5.93 -1.67
N SER A 292 -19.73 6.14 -0.76
CA SER A 292 -19.47 6.78 0.52
C SER A 292 -18.52 5.94 1.38
N LYS A 293 -17.51 6.61 1.94
CA LYS A 293 -16.53 6.07 2.90
C LYS A 293 -16.75 6.61 4.32
N GLU A 294 -17.84 7.33 4.54
CA GLU A 294 -18.19 7.92 5.84
C GLU A 294 -18.54 6.84 6.87
N PRO A 295 -18.48 7.14 8.18
CA PRO A 295 -19.03 6.23 9.19
C PRO A 295 -20.53 5.99 8.96
N TRP A 296 -21.01 4.81 9.33
CA TRP A 296 -22.43 4.47 9.23
C TRP A 296 -23.24 5.26 10.25
N SER A 297 -24.31 5.91 9.80
CA SER A 297 -25.25 6.58 10.68
C SER A 297 -26.19 5.58 11.35
N SER A 298 -26.70 5.94 12.54
CA SER A 298 -27.64 5.07 13.28
C SER A 298 -28.94 4.81 12.51
N ASN A 299 -29.42 5.78 11.73
CA ASN A 299 -30.62 5.64 10.89
C ASN A 299 -30.37 4.64 9.74
N GLU A 300 -29.22 4.72 9.06
CA GLU A 300 -28.86 3.76 8.01
C GLU A 300 -28.79 2.33 8.55
N ILE A 301 -28.18 2.13 9.71
CA ILE A 301 -28.07 0.80 10.34
C ILE A 301 -29.47 0.25 10.63
N GLN A 302 -30.37 1.10 11.13
CA GLN A 302 -31.75 0.71 11.40
C GLN A 302 -32.50 0.34 10.13
N ARG A 303 -32.40 1.14 9.06
CA ARG A 303 -33.00 0.81 7.76
C ARG A 303 -32.41 -0.46 7.14
N LEU A 304 -31.10 -0.68 7.31
CA LEU A 304 -30.43 -1.90 6.86
C LEU A 304 -31.00 -3.13 7.57
N LYS A 305 -31.26 -3.05 8.88
CA LYS A 305 -31.95 -4.12 9.63
C LYS A 305 -33.36 -4.37 9.12
N GLU A 306 -34.13 -3.32 8.87
CA GLU A 306 -35.52 -3.44 8.42
C GLU A 306 -35.64 -3.99 7.00
N CYS A 307 -34.68 -3.64 6.12
CA CYS A 307 -34.66 -4.11 4.74
C CYS A 307 -34.04 -5.51 4.60
N ALA A 308 -33.21 -5.93 5.54
CA ALA A 308 -32.57 -7.24 5.52
C ALA A 308 -33.49 -8.30 6.13
N GLY A 309 -33.79 -9.33 5.34
CA GLY A 309 -34.46 -10.55 5.76
C GLY A 309 -33.55 -11.78 5.63
N ARG A 310 -34.16 -12.96 5.50
CA ARG A 310 -33.44 -14.24 5.38
C ARG A 310 -32.81 -14.47 3.99
N TRP A 311 -33.35 -13.83 2.96
CA TRP A 311 -32.88 -13.94 1.58
C TRP A 311 -32.68 -12.55 0.98
N ASN A 312 -31.44 -12.08 1.00
CA ASN A 312 -31.12 -10.67 0.75
C ASN A 312 -30.47 -10.46 -0.60
N ASN A 313 -31.15 -9.71 -1.47
CA ASN A 313 -30.54 -9.13 -2.65
C ASN A 313 -29.83 -7.82 -2.27
N TRP A 314 -28.55 -7.90 -1.95
CA TRP A 314 -27.76 -6.75 -1.48
C TRP A 314 -27.73 -5.57 -2.44
N ASN A 315 -27.83 -5.81 -3.76
CA ASN A 315 -27.93 -4.74 -4.75
C ASN A 315 -29.21 -3.92 -4.55
N VAL A 316 -30.35 -4.60 -4.38
CA VAL A 316 -31.66 -3.97 -4.16
C VAL A 316 -31.69 -3.24 -2.81
N ILE A 317 -31.10 -3.84 -1.77
CA ILE A 317 -31.02 -3.21 -0.45
C ILE A 317 -30.17 -1.94 -0.48
N ALA A 318 -29.01 -1.99 -1.15
CA ALA A 318 -28.13 -0.82 -1.30
C ALA A 318 -28.82 0.32 -2.06
N GLU A 319 -29.52 0.00 -3.14
CA GLU A 319 -30.32 0.97 -3.90
C GLU A 319 -31.43 1.58 -3.04
N ARG A 320 -32.16 0.75 -2.27
CA ARG A 320 -33.22 1.19 -1.37
C ARG A 320 -32.72 2.06 -0.20
N LEU A 321 -31.51 1.83 0.28
CA LEU A 321 -30.89 2.69 1.30
C LEU A 321 -30.60 4.09 0.75
N GLY A 322 -30.23 4.18 -0.53
CA GLY A 322 -30.00 5.46 -1.22
C GLY A 322 -28.83 6.27 -0.67
N THR A 323 -27.92 5.65 0.09
CA THR A 323 -26.81 6.36 0.77
C THR A 323 -25.46 6.24 0.04
N ASN A 324 -25.50 5.91 -1.26
CA ASN A 324 -24.32 5.67 -2.09
C ASN A 324 -23.34 4.66 -1.43
N ARG A 325 -23.88 3.64 -0.79
CA ARG A 325 -23.10 2.51 -0.26
C ARG A 325 -23.14 1.37 -1.25
N THR A 326 -22.03 0.66 -1.40
CA THR A 326 -21.98 -0.55 -2.23
C THR A 326 -22.81 -1.65 -1.58
N ALA A 327 -23.43 -2.51 -2.39
CA ALA A 327 -24.04 -3.77 -1.95
C ALA A 327 -23.11 -4.59 -1.04
N PHE A 328 -21.82 -4.65 -1.39
CA PHE A 328 -20.81 -5.31 -0.57
C PHE A 328 -20.64 -4.66 0.81
N GLN A 329 -20.64 -3.33 0.90
CA GLN A 329 -20.54 -2.62 2.18
C GLN A 329 -21.76 -2.94 3.06
N CYS A 330 -22.96 -2.96 2.47
CA CYS A 330 -24.20 -3.31 3.17
C CYS A 330 -24.14 -4.75 3.70
N PHE A 331 -23.71 -5.71 2.88
CA PHE A 331 -23.50 -7.09 3.29
C PHE A 331 -22.48 -7.22 4.41
N VAL A 332 -21.31 -6.58 4.28
CA VAL A 332 -20.26 -6.63 5.30
C VAL A 332 -20.77 -6.08 6.62
N LYS A 333 -21.45 -4.93 6.58
CA LYS A 333 -22.02 -4.28 7.76
C LYS A 333 -23.10 -5.15 8.42
N PHE A 334 -23.99 -5.72 7.61
CA PHE A 334 -25.01 -6.64 8.09
C PHE A 334 -24.36 -7.86 8.76
N ARG A 335 -23.42 -8.53 8.09
CA ARG A 335 -22.75 -9.69 8.66
C ARG A 335 -21.94 -9.39 9.91
N SER A 336 -21.32 -8.21 10.02
CA SER A 336 -20.48 -7.87 11.18
C SER A 336 -21.26 -7.37 12.39
N GLU A 337 -22.39 -6.70 12.18
CA GLU A 337 -23.12 -6.01 13.26
C GLU A 337 -24.56 -6.48 13.46
N LEU A 338 -25.18 -7.11 12.45
CA LEU A 338 -26.62 -7.36 12.40
C LEU A 338 -26.98 -8.85 12.36
N ASP A 339 -26.35 -9.64 11.49
CA ASP A 339 -26.57 -11.09 11.32
C ASP A 339 -26.09 -11.89 12.54
N ILE A 340 -25.17 -11.31 13.30
CA ILE A 340 -24.75 -11.87 14.58
C ILE A 340 -25.79 -11.44 15.60
N ASP A 341 -26.94 -12.10 15.62
CA ASP A 341 -27.96 -11.99 16.68
C ASP A 341 -27.34 -12.13 18.10
N ASN A 342 -26.11 -12.64 18.18
CA ASN A 342 -25.37 -12.98 19.38
C ASN A 342 -24.24 -12.01 19.79
N VAL A 343 -24.16 -10.76 19.30
CA VAL A 343 -23.12 -9.80 19.76
C VAL A 343 -23.17 -9.57 21.30
N GLY A 344 -24.32 -9.78 21.94
CA GLY A 344 -24.50 -9.68 23.40
C GLY A 344 -24.70 -10.99 24.16
N ARG A 345 -24.83 -12.14 23.48
CA ARG A 345 -25.12 -13.43 24.11
C ARG A 345 -23.91 -13.90 24.93
N SER A 346 -24.10 -14.09 26.23
CA SER A 346 -23.10 -14.72 27.10
C SER A 346 -22.82 -16.17 26.67
N TRP A 347 -21.57 -16.61 26.82
CA TRP A 347 -21.18 -17.99 26.55
C TRP A 347 -21.78 -18.93 27.60
N THR A 348 -22.41 -20.01 27.15
CA THR A 348 -22.87 -21.07 28.04
C THR A 348 -21.75 -22.08 28.31
N LYS A 349 -21.89 -22.85 29.39
CA LYS A 349 -20.91 -23.89 29.73
C LYS A 349 -20.89 -25.02 28.71
N GLU A 350 -22.04 -25.34 28.11
CA GLU A 350 -22.13 -26.34 27.05
C GLU A 350 -21.37 -25.88 25.81
N GLU A 351 -21.52 -24.60 25.41
CA GLU A 351 -20.77 -24.03 24.28
C GLU A 351 -19.27 -24.03 24.53
N ASP A 352 -18.83 -23.70 25.75
CA ASP A 352 -17.42 -23.76 26.10
C ASP A 352 -16.88 -25.19 26.00
N ALA A 353 -17.63 -26.17 26.48
CA ALA A 353 -17.28 -27.59 26.37
C ALA A 353 -17.21 -28.06 24.92
N GLN A 354 -18.18 -27.65 24.09
CA GLN A 354 -18.20 -27.95 22.66
C GLN A 354 -17.01 -27.29 21.95
N LEU A 355 -16.74 -26.02 22.24
CA LEU A 355 -15.62 -25.27 21.66
C LEU A 355 -14.28 -25.89 22.04
N MET A 356 -14.09 -26.30 23.29
CA MET A 356 -12.90 -27.04 23.73
C MET A 356 -12.76 -28.39 23.01
N THR A 357 -13.86 -29.14 22.91
CA THR A 357 -13.88 -30.44 22.20
C THR A 357 -13.51 -30.27 20.73
N LEU A 358 -14.14 -29.33 20.03
CA LEU A 358 -13.86 -29.03 18.63
C LEU A 358 -12.44 -28.53 18.42
N ALA A 359 -11.94 -27.66 19.31
CA ALA A 359 -10.58 -27.16 19.29
C ALA A 359 -9.57 -28.31 19.39
N HIS A 360 -9.77 -29.23 20.34
CA HIS A 360 -8.93 -30.40 20.52
C HIS A 360 -8.99 -31.36 19.31
N CYS A 361 -10.20 -31.69 18.82
CA CYS A 361 -10.38 -32.60 17.69
C CYS A 361 -9.84 -32.06 16.36
N MET A 362 -9.84 -30.74 16.16
CA MET A 362 -9.43 -30.09 14.91
C MET A 362 -8.04 -29.44 14.99
N GLN A 363 -7.28 -29.69 16.06
CA GLN A 363 -5.94 -29.15 16.23
C GLN A 363 -4.95 -29.88 15.32
N VAL A 364 -4.25 -29.12 14.47
CA VAL A 364 -3.18 -29.63 13.61
C VAL A 364 -1.90 -28.84 13.91
N ASN A 365 -0.87 -29.51 14.44
CA ASN A 365 0.42 -28.91 14.80
C ASN A 365 0.30 -27.63 15.68
N GLY A 366 -0.58 -27.66 16.68
CA GLY A 366 -0.81 -26.52 17.56
C GLY A 366 -1.66 -25.40 16.95
N LYS A 367 -2.06 -25.50 15.68
CA LYS A 367 -2.92 -24.52 15.00
C LYS A 367 -4.33 -25.09 14.83
N MET A 368 -5.32 -24.29 15.23
CA MET A 368 -6.73 -24.60 15.09
C MET A 368 -7.30 -23.94 13.83
N ASN A 369 -8.01 -24.71 13.01
CA ASN A 369 -8.78 -24.16 11.90
C ASN A 369 -10.10 -23.58 12.42
N TRP A 370 -10.07 -22.29 12.76
CA TRP A 370 -11.23 -21.59 13.32
C TRP A 370 -12.43 -21.51 12.38
N GLU A 371 -12.23 -21.57 11.07
CA GLU A 371 -13.33 -21.56 10.10
C GLU A 371 -14.16 -22.85 10.21
N LYS A 372 -13.46 -23.99 10.26
CA LYS A 372 -14.08 -25.30 10.45
C LYS A 372 -14.74 -25.43 11.83
N ILE A 373 -14.08 -24.94 12.88
CA ILE A 373 -14.66 -24.93 14.23
C ILE A 373 -15.93 -24.09 14.28
N ALA A 374 -15.90 -22.89 13.69
CA ALA A 374 -17.07 -22.01 13.64
C ALA A 374 -18.24 -22.62 12.88
N HIS A 375 -17.98 -23.40 11.82
CA HIS A 375 -19.04 -24.10 11.09
C HIS A 375 -19.81 -25.10 11.97
N PHE A 376 -19.16 -25.73 12.95
CA PHE A 376 -19.81 -26.65 13.90
C PHE A 376 -20.36 -25.95 15.15
N MET A 377 -20.06 -24.67 15.35
CA MET A 377 -20.60 -23.87 16.44
C MET A 377 -21.80 -23.07 15.90
N GLU A 378 -23.00 -23.59 16.13
CA GLU A 378 -24.23 -22.89 15.72
C GLU A 378 -24.31 -21.51 16.38
N GLU A 379 -24.69 -20.51 15.58
CA GLU A 379 -24.86 -19.11 15.99
C GLU A 379 -23.62 -18.40 16.58
N ARG A 380 -22.43 -18.98 16.47
CA ARG A 380 -21.17 -18.33 16.88
C ARG A 380 -20.23 -18.15 15.70
N SER A 381 -19.73 -16.94 15.56
CA SER A 381 -18.78 -16.61 14.50
C SER A 381 -17.37 -17.13 14.80
N ARG A 382 -16.58 -17.35 13.73
CA ARG A 382 -15.14 -17.62 13.79
C ARG A 382 -14.40 -16.69 14.75
N GLN A 383 -14.68 -15.40 14.69
CA GLN A 383 -13.99 -14.41 15.52
C GLN A 383 -14.37 -14.58 16.99
N GLN A 384 -15.65 -14.80 17.29
CA GLN A 384 -16.11 -15.06 18.66
C GLN A 384 -15.47 -16.33 19.25
N CYS A 385 -15.47 -17.45 18.52
CA CYS A 385 -14.83 -18.70 18.95
C CYS A 385 -13.32 -18.50 19.21
N THR A 386 -12.63 -17.84 18.28
CA THR A 386 -11.18 -17.56 18.40
C THR A 386 -10.88 -16.73 19.65
N ILE A 387 -11.64 -15.65 19.87
CA ILE A 387 -11.45 -14.73 20.99
C ILE A 387 -11.79 -15.43 22.31
N ARG A 388 -12.91 -16.17 22.35
CA ARG A 388 -13.36 -16.90 23.55
C ARG A 388 -12.32 -17.91 23.99
N TYR A 389 -11.80 -18.71 23.05
CA TYR A 389 -10.78 -19.70 23.35
C TYR A 389 -9.51 -19.02 23.85
N ARG A 390 -8.92 -18.13 23.04
CA ARG A 390 -7.64 -17.48 23.37
C ARG A 390 -7.67 -16.66 24.65
N ARG A 391 -8.80 -16.07 25.02
CA ARG A 391 -8.86 -15.22 26.24
C ARG A 391 -9.21 -15.99 27.50
N ALA A 392 -9.87 -17.14 27.38
CA ALA A 392 -10.57 -17.72 28.52
C ALA A 392 -10.75 -19.24 28.55
N LEU A 393 -10.46 -20.00 27.47
CA LEU A 393 -10.52 -21.48 27.47
C LEU A 393 -9.18 -22.15 27.14
N ASP A 394 -8.20 -21.40 26.65
CA ASP A 394 -6.88 -21.92 26.34
C ASP A 394 -6.24 -22.51 27.60
N THR A 395 -5.88 -23.78 27.54
CA THR A 395 -5.30 -24.55 28.65
C THR A 395 -3.92 -24.04 29.04
N ASP A 396 -3.23 -23.39 28.11
CA ASP A 396 -1.91 -22.81 28.35
C ASP A 396 -2.00 -21.52 29.18
N ILE A 397 -3.20 -20.97 29.37
CA ILE A 397 -3.44 -19.70 30.07
C ILE A 397 -3.97 -19.97 31.48
N LYS A 398 -3.24 -19.49 32.48
CA LYS A 398 -3.65 -19.58 33.88
C LYS A 398 -4.56 -18.44 34.30
N PHE A 399 -5.67 -18.80 34.95
CA PHE A 399 -6.61 -17.87 35.58
C PHE A 399 -6.42 -17.92 37.09
N GLY A 400 -6.07 -16.79 37.69
CA GLY A 400 -5.77 -16.74 39.12
C GLY A 400 -5.01 -15.51 39.55
N ARG A 401 -4.62 -15.49 40.82
CA ARG A 401 -3.80 -14.43 41.42
C ARG A 401 -2.45 -14.34 40.72
N TRP A 402 -1.91 -13.13 40.66
CA TRP A 402 -0.58 -12.86 40.12
C TRP A 402 0.46 -13.15 41.18
N ASP A 403 1.50 -13.90 40.81
CA ASP A 403 2.66 -14.14 41.65
C ASP A 403 3.67 -12.99 41.49
N ALA A 404 4.49 -12.78 42.52
CA ALA A 404 5.52 -11.73 42.48
C ALA A 404 6.53 -11.95 41.34
N SER A 405 6.86 -13.20 41.02
CA SER A 405 7.72 -13.54 39.89
C SER A 405 7.12 -13.11 38.54
N GLU A 406 5.81 -13.24 38.38
CA GLU A 406 5.11 -12.79 37.17
C GLU A 406 5.08 -11.28 37.05
N ASP A 407 4.87 -10.57 38.17
CA ASP A 407 4.91 -9.11 38.18
C ASP A 407 6.28 -8.58 37.79
N VAL A 408 7.36 -9.25 38.23
CA VAL A 408 8.74 -8.94 37.80
C VAL A 408 8.90 -9.17 36.29
N LEU A 409 8.48 -10.32 35.77
CA LEU A 409 8.54 -10.62 34.33
C LEU A 409 7.74 -9.61 33.51
N LEU A 410 6.52 -9.27 33.95
CA LEU A 410 5.66 -8.29 33.30
C LEU A 410 6.31 -6.90 33.32
N THR A 411 6.89 -6.49 34.44
CA THR A 411 7.57 -5.19 34.57
C THR A 411 8.79 -5.10 33.66
N CYS A 412 9.64 -6.14 33.64
CA CYS A 412 10.77 -6.21 32.72
C CYS A 412 10.33 -6.20 31.25
N SER A 413 9.27 -6.93 30.93
CA SER A 413 8.74 -7.02 29.57
C SER A 413 8.16 -5.70 29.07
N VAL A 414 7.42 -4.98 29.92
CA VAL A 414 6.92 -3.64 29.61
C VAL A 414 8.06 -2.63 29.51
N SER A 415 9.09 -2.72 30.37
CA SER A 415 10.27 -1.88 30.24
C SER A 415 11.03 -2.11 28.92
N ARG A 416 10.97 -3.34 28.36
CA ARG A 416 11.64 -3.71 27.12
C ARG A 416 10.85 -3.37 25.85
N PHE A 417 9.53 -3.63 25.85
CA PHE A 417 8.69 -3.50 24.64
C PHE A 417 7.73 -2.32 24.68
N GLY A 418 7.57 -1.67 25.83
CA GLY A 418 6.56 -0.64 26.06
C GLY A 418 5.14 -1.20 26.23
N THR A 419 4.16 -0.29 26.25
CA THR A 419 2.73 -0.58 26.52
C THR A 419 1.86 -0.62 25.26
N LYS A 420 2.47 -0.62 24.07
CA LYS A 420 1.75 -0.59 22.78
C LYS A 420 1.44 -1.99 22.26
N ASP A 421 2.35 -2.95 22.42
CA ASP A 421 2.22 -4.31 21.88
C ASP A 421 2.18 -5.36 22.99
N TRP A 422 0.98 -5.61 23.50
CA TRP A 422 0.73 -6.54 24.60
C TRP A 422 0.94 -8.01 24.21
N ILE A 423 0.87 -8.34 22.92
CA ILE A 423 1.15 -9.69 22.43
C ILE A 423 2.63 -10.00 22.66
N LYS A 424 3.49 -9.05 22.30
CA LYS A 424 4.93 -9.17 22.52
C LYS A 424 5.29 -9.22 24.00
N VAL A 425 4.61 -8.41 24.84
CA VAL A 425 4.77 -8.45 26.30
C VAL A 425 4.37 -9.81 26.87
N ALA A 426 3.21 -10.34 26.49
CA ALA A 426 2.73 -11.63 27.00
C ALA A 426 3.62 -12.81 26.55
N SER A 427 4.31 -12.71 25.42
CA SER A 427 5.28 -13.74 25.02
C SER A 427 6.42 -13.97 26.03
N CYS A 428 6.68 -12.99 26.91
CA CYS A 428 7.68 -13.08 27.97
C CYS A 428 7.08 -13.38 29.35
N VAL A 429 5.74 -13.52 29.46
CA VAL A 429 5.05 -13.87 30.71
C VAL A 429 4.30 -15.19 30.49
N PRO A 430 4.98 -16.33 30.66
CA PRO A 430 4.39 -17.63 30.37
C PRO A 430 3.16 -17.89 31.25
N GLY A 431 2.12 -18.46 30.65
CA GLY A 431 0.86 -18.73 31.31
C GLY A 431 -0.11 -17.54 31.37
N ARG A 432 0.27 -16.33 30.94
CA ARG A 432 -0.63 -15.17 30.95
C ARG A 432 -0.95 -14.71 29.53
N SER A 433 -2.20 -14.27 29.34
CA SER A 433 -2.62 -13.67 28.08
C SER A 433 -2.20 -12.20 27.97
N ASP A 434 -2.11 -11.70 26.75
CA ASP A 434 -1.90 -10.27 26.43
C ASP A 434 -2.89 -9.35 27.16
N SER A 435 -4.15 -9.77 27.20
CA SER A 435 -5.24 -9.04 27.85
C SER A 435 -5.06 -9.03 29.38
N GLN A 436 -4.68 -10.16 29.98
CA GLN A 436 -4.37 -10.24 31.42
C GLN A 436 -3.17 -9.38 31.78
N CYS A 437 -2.10 -9.41 31.00
CA CYS A 437 -0.89 -8.59 31.20
C CYS A 437 -1.22 -7.10 31.16
N ARG A 438 -2.00 -6.67 30.16
CA ARG A 438 -2.48 -5.29 30.07
C ARG A 438 -3.29 -4.89 31.29
N ASP A 439 -4.26 -5.71 31.67
CA ASP A 439 -5.14 -5.40 32.81
C ASP A 439 -4.36 -5.34 34.13
N ARG A 440 -3.36 -6.21 34.31
CA ARG A 440 -2.47 -6.18 35.49
C ARG A 440 -1.61 -4.93 35.51
N TRP A 441 -1.02 -4.55 34.38
CA TRP A 441 -0.20 -3.35 34.30
C TRP A 441 -1.03 -2.09 34.57
N VAL A 442 -2.09 -1.88 33.78
CA VAL A 442 -2.90 -0.66 33.79
C VAL A 442 -3.60 -0.43 35.13
N ASN A 443 -4.00 -1.50 35.83
CA ASN A 443 -4.75 -1.37 37.07
C ASN A 443 -3.89 -1.55 38.33
N VAL A 444 -2.66 -2.05 38.24
CA VAL A 444 -1.88 -2.39 39.46
C VAL A 444 -0.42 -1.99 39.39
N LEU A 445 0.33 -2.41 38.36
CA LEU A 445 1.80 -2.27 38.34
C LEU A 445 2.30 -0.94 37.81
N ASP A 446 1.50 -0.24 37.00
CA ASP A 446 1.89 1.06 36.49
C ASP A 446 2.17 2.02 37.65
N LYS A 447 3.32 2.68 37.62
CA LYS A 447 3.76 3.64 38.65
C LYS A 447 2.81 4.83 38.78
N SER A 448 2.02 5.09 37.75
CA SER A 448 0.97 6.12 37.79
C SER A 448 -0.15 5.78 38.78
N ILE A 449 -0.34 4.49 39.12
CA ILE A 449 -1.42 4.02 39.98
C ILE A 449 -1.06 4.16 41.45
N LYS A 450 -1.95 4.81 42.21
CA LYS A 450 -1.80 4.98 43.66
C LYS A 450 -2.22 3.72 44.42
N ALA A 451 -1.34 3.24 45.29
CA ALA A 451 -1.61 2.14 46.22
C ALA A 451 -2.38 2.58 47.50
N GLU A 452 -2.53 3.89 47.71
CA GLU A 452 -3.13 4.47 48.91
C GLU A 452 -4.64 4.20 49.02
N PRO A 453 -5.21 4.17 50.24
CA PRO A 453 -6.66 4.15 50.45
C PRO A 453 -7.35 5.35 49.79
N TRP A 454 -8.65 5.20 49.51
CA TRP A 454 -9.45 6.29 48.95
C TRP A 454 -9.67 7.39 49.99
N SER A 455 -9.42 8.64 49.61
CA SER A 455 -9.76 9.81 50.42
C SER A 455 -11.21 10.24 50.20
N VAL A 456 -11.73 11.08 51.10
CA VAL A 456 -13.07 11.67 50.97
C VAL A 456 -13.14 12.55 49.72
N ASP A 457 -12.12 13.37 49.45
CA ASP A 457 -12.02 14.20 48.25
C ASP A 457 -12.04 13.38 46.94
N GLU A 458 -11.43 12.17 46.94
CA GLU A 458 -11.48 11.27 45.78
C GLU A 458 -12.90 10.69 45.59
N ASP A 459 -13.61 10.39 46.68
CA ASP A 459 -15.00 9.95 46.61
C ASP A 459 -15.94 11.07 46.12
N GLU A 460 -15.73 12.31 46.56
CA GLU A 460 -16.49 13.47 46.07
C GLU A 460 -16.33 13.64 44.55
N LYS A 461 -15.09 13.64 44.05
CA LYS A 461 -14.79 13.71 42.61
C LYS A 461 -15.34 12.52 41.84
N LEU A 462 -15.33 11.33 42.43
CA LEU A 462 -15.93 10.14 41.82
C LEU A 462 -17.44 10.32 41.63
N LEU A 463 -18.14 10.84 42.63
CA LEU A 463 -19.58 11.09 42.57
C LEU A 463 -19.92 12.27 41.66
N GLU A 464 -19.11 13.32 41.66
CA GLU A 464 -19.19 14.44 40.72
C GLU A 464 -19.08 13.94 39.28
N GLY A 465 -18.07 13.12 38.98
CA GLY A 465 -17.89 12.52 37.66
C GLY A 465 -19.07 11.63 37.24
N VAL A 466 -19.64 10.86 38.18
CA VAL A 466 -20.87 10.07 37.92
C VAL A 466 -22.07 10.98 37.65
N LYS A 467 -22.19 12.14 38.30
CA LYS A 467 -23.25 13.13 38.03
C LYS A 467 -23.11 13.75 36.65
N ILE A 468 -21.89 14.10 36.25
CA ILE A 468 -21.62 14.81 34.98
C ILE A 468 -21.69 13.85 33.78
N PHE A 469 -21.05 12.68 33.86
CA PHE A 469 -20.91 11.76 32.73
C PHE A 469 -21.90 10.58 32.76
N GLY A 470 -22.50 10.30 33.91
CA GLY A 470 -23.37 9.15 34.11
C GLY A 470 -22.64 7.89 34.59
N LYS A 471 -23.40 6.94 35.15
CA LYS A 471 -22.90 5.63 35.59
C LYS A 471 -22.56 4.77 34.38
N GLY A 472 -21.28 4.46 34.21
CA GLY A 472 -20.78 3.58 33.14
C GLY A 472 -19.54 4.13 32.44
N GLU A 473 -19.42 5.46 32.41
CA GLU A 473 -18.33 6.20 31.76
C GLU A 473 -17.05 6.25 32.63
N TRP A 474 -16.65 5.11 33.20
CA TRP A 474 -15.54 5.02 34.15
C TRP A 474 -14.20 5.51 33.59
N SER A 475 -13.98 5.32 32.29
CA SER A 475 -12.77 5.82 31.62
C SER A 475 -12.72 7.35 31.62
N ARG A 476 -13.87 8.01 31.45
CA ARG A 476 -13.98 9.47 31.48
C ARG A 476 -13.94 10.00 32.91
N ILE A 477 -14.52 9.27 33.87
CA ILE A 477 -14.46 9.64 35.30
C ILE A 477 -13.02 9.50 35.85
N SER A 478 -12.29 8.47 35.42
CA SER A 478 -10.90 8.22 35.81
C SER A 478 -9.95 9.38 35.45
N THR A 479 -10.26 10.22 34.45
CA THR A 479 -9.42 11.38 34.11
C THR A 479 -9.47 12.48 35.18
N MET A 480 -10.55 12.56 35.97
CA MET A 480 -10.66 13.49 37.12
C MET A 480 -9.92 12.98 38.36
N LEU A 481 -9.49 11.71 38.36
CA LEU A 481 -8.90 11.01 39.49
C LEU A 481 -7.50 10.47 39.12
N PRO A 482 -6.47 11.34 39.06
CA PRO A 482 -5.12 10.93 38.71
C PRO A 482 -4.61 9.86 39.68
N GLY A 483 -4.18 8.74 39.10
CA GLY A 483 -3.71 7.55 39.80
C GLY A 483 -4.78 6.55 40.21
N ARG A 484 -6.04 6.77 39.82
CA ARG A 484 -7.12 5.77 39.89
C ARG A 484 -7.54 5.39 38.47
N SER A 485 -7.52 4.09 38.16
CA SER A 485 -8.00 3.60 36.87
C SER A 485 -9.54 3.55 36.82
N ALA A 486 -10.09 3.38 35.62
CA ALA A 486 -11.52 3.13 35.41
C ALA A 486 -12.04 1.94 36.25
N SER A 487 -11.22 0.88 36.39
CA SER A 487 -11.55 -0.28 37.22
C SER A 487 -11.64 0.08 38.71
N HIS A 488 -10.73 0.92 39.20
CA HIS A 488 -10.76 1.44 40.57
C HIS A 488 -12.02 2.27 40.82
N CYS A 489 -12.36 3.19 39.91
CA CYS A 489 -13.57 4.02 40.00
C CYS A 489 -14.85 3.17 40.07
N LYS A 490 -15.00 2.21 39.15
CA LYS A 490 -16.12 1.26 39.13
C LYS A 490 -16.23 0.45 40.43
N SER A 491 -15.10 -0.06 40.92
CA SER A 491 -15.05 -0.86 42.14
C SER A 491 -15.36 -0.02 43.39
N ARG A 492 -14.84 1.21 43.46
CA ARG A 492 -15.10 2.13 44.57
C ARG A 492 -16.56 2.55 44.60
N PHE A 493 -17.11 2.97 43.47
CA PHE A 493 -18.53 3.35 43.37
C PHE A 493 -19.46 2.21 43.79
N ARG A 494 -19.19 0.98 43.37
CA ARG A 494 -19.92 -0.21 43.84
C ARG A 494 -19.78 -0.41 45.36
N SER A 495 -18.63 -0.10 45.94
CA SER A 495 -18.42 -0.20 47.40
C SER A 495 -19.20 0.88 48.15
N LEU A 496 -19.27 2.10 47.61
CA LEU A 496 -20.09 3.19 48.15
C LEU A 496 -21.58 2.84 48.08
N LEU A 497 -22.04 2.28 46.95
CA LEU A 497 -23.43 1.80 46.81
C LEU A 497 -23.76 0.72 47.85
N SER A 498 -22.85 -0.24 48.05
CA SER A 498 -23.03 -1.28 49.08
C SER A 498 -23.07 -0.70 50.49
N ALA A 499 -22.23 0.30 50.80
CA ALA A 499 -22.25 0.99 52.08
C ALA A 499 -23.57 1.76 52.30
N LYS A 500 -24.10 2.40 51.25
CA LYS A 500 -25.40 3.07 51.30
C LYS A 500 -26.55 2.10 51.55
N VAL A 501 -26.64 1.00 50.77
CA VAL A 501 -27.68 -0.02 50.95
C VAL A 501 -27.65 -0.58 52.37
N LYS A 502 -26.45 -0.78 52.94
CA LYS A 502 -26.30 -1.19 54.34
C LYS A 502 -26.79 -0.14 55.34
N LEU A 503 -26.47 1.14 55.14
CA LEU A 503 -26.96 2.22 56.00
C LEU A 503 -28.48 2.36 55.94
N ALA A 504 -29.08 2.16 54.76
CA ALA A 504 -30.53 2.23 54.56
C ALA A 504 -31.28 1.03 55.14
N SER A 505 -30.72 -0.18 55.03
CA SER A 505 -31.40 -1.42 55.45
C SER A 505 -31.40 -1.68 56.97
N GLU A 506 -30.75 -0.84 57.78
CA GLU A 506 -30.45 -1.06 59.21
C GLU A 506 -29.80 -2.44 59.54
N CYS A 507 -29.49 -3.22 58.51
CA CYS A 507 -29.02 -4.58 58.62
C CYS A 507 -27.57 -4.58 59.11
N ARG A 508 -27.34 -5.17 60.29
CA ARG A 508 -25.99 -5.35 60.86
C ARG A 508 -25.09 -6.23 59.98
N SER A 509 -25.66 -7.02 59.07
CA SER A 509 -24.93 -7.90 58.17
C SER A 509 -24.68 -7.25 56.80
N TYR A 510 -23.50 -7.50 56.23
CA TYR A 510 -23.22 -7.12 54.86
C TYR A 510 -24.02 -8.01 53.90
N PRO A 511 -24.76 -7.44 52.95
CA PRO A 511 -25.14 -8.19 51.77
C PRO A 511 -23.86 -8.72 51.12
N PHE A 512 -23.78 -10.02 50.91
CA PHE A 512 -22.78 -10.74 50.14
C PHE A 512 -21.43 -11.23 50.76
N ARG A 513 -21.19 -12.53 50.45
CA ARG A 513 -19.97 -13.25 49.98
C ARG A 513 -18.78 -13.33 50.97
N ARG A 514 -18.43 -14.60 51.29
CA ARG A 514 -17.27 -15.15 52.02
C ARG A 514 -16.80 -14.32 53.21
N PHE A 515 -17.09 -14.81 54.42
CA PHE A 515 -16.58 -14.25 55.65
C PHE A 515 -15.04 -14.29 55.64
N SER A 516 -14.43 -13.10 55.58
CA SER A 516 -13.00 -12.90 55.76
C SER A 516 -12.85 -11.72 56.70
N TRP A 517 -12.09 -11.89 57.78
CA TRP A 517 -11.81 -10.82 58.74
C TRP A 517 -11.24 -9.57 58.05
N LYS A 518 -10.30 -9.75 57.10
CA LYS A 518 -9.74 -8.66 56.28
C LYS A 518 -10.80 -7.99 55.39
N GLY A 519 -11.70 -8.78 54.80
CA GLY A 519 -12.79 -8.27 53.98
C GLY A 519 -13.81 -7.45 54.78
N LYS A 520 -14.11 -7.89 56.01
CA LYS A 520 -14.99 -7.18 56.95
C LYS A 520 -14.40 -5.82 57.33
N HIS A 521 -13.12 -5.77 57.71
CA HIS A 521 -12.43 -4.54 58.08
C HIS A 521 -12.45 -3.51 56.96
N ARG A 522 -12.05 -3.91 55.75
CA ARG A 522 -12.07 -3.02 54.56
C ARG A 522 -13.47 -2.46 54.28
N ARG A 523 -14.54 -3.23 54.46
CA ARG A 523 -15.91 -2.73 54.27
C ARG A 523 -16.31 -1.73 55.37
N GLN A 524 -15.85 -1.94 56.61
CA GLN A 524 -16.06 -0.98 57.70
C GLN A 524 -15.32 0.33 57.45
N GLU A 525 -14.11 0.28 56.88
CA GLU A 525 -13.38 1.48 56.45
C GLU A 525 -14.13 2.25 55.36
N VAL A 526 -14.69 1.55 54.36
CA VAL A 526 -15.53 2.17 53.32
C VAL A 526 -16.77 2.80 53.94
N GLU A 527 -17.43 2.13 54.89
CA GLU A 527 -18.59 2.68 55.60
C GLU A 527 -18.22 3.92 56.40
N ALA A 528 -17.09 3.89 57.13
CA ALA A 528 -16.60 5.04 57.87
C ALA A 528 -16.25 6.22 56.94
N ALA A 529 -15.61 5.95 55.81
CA ALA A 529 -15.32 6.95 54.78
C ALA A 529 -16.61 7.52 54.18
N PHE A 530 -17.61 6.67 53.91
CA PHE A 530 -18.90 7.09 53.38
C PHE A 530 -19.70 7.93 54.39
N ARG A 531 -19.66 7.59 55.68
CA ARG A 531 -20.25 8.44 56.73
C ARG A 531 -19.55 9.80 56.81
N LYS A 532 -18.22 9.85 56.68
CA LYS A 532 -17.46 11.11 56.60
C LYS A 532 -17.83 11.92 55.36
N LEU A 533 -18.01 11.26 54.21
CA LEU A 533 -18.46 11.89 52.97
C LEU A 533 -19.84 12.53 53.13
N LEU A 534 -20.81 11.80 53.70
CA LEU A 534 -22.14 12.35 54.00
C LEU A 534 -22.10 13.51 55.00
N ALA A 535 -21.19 13.47 55.98
CA ALA A 535 -21.03 14.54 56.97
C ALA A 535 -20.31 15.79 56.39
N ALA A 536 -19.38 15.60 55.45
CA ALA A 536 -18.63 16.67 54.81
C ALA A 536 -19.48 17.50 53.83
N ASP A 537 -20.47 16.86 53.19
CA ASP A 537 -21.34 17.42 52.13
C ASP A 537 -22.35 18.48 52.62
N GLY A 538 -22.05 19.16 53.74
CA GLY A 538 -22.97 19.94 54.60
C GLY A 538 -23.80 21.06 53.96
N LYS A 539 -23.74 21.27 52.64
CA LYS A 539 -24.68 22.13 51.87
C LYS A 539 -24.95 21.68 50.42
N SER A 540 -24.04 20.97 49.74
CA SER A 540 -24.26 20.57 48.33
C SER A 540 -25.16 19.35 48.20
N GLY A 541 -25.16 18.44 49.19
CA GLY A 541 -25.89 17.18 49.13
C GLY A 541 -25.56 16.37 47.86
N LEU A 542 -24.39 16.59 47.25
CA LEU A 542 -24.00 15.96 45.99
C LEU A 542 -23.96 14.45 46.13
N ALA A 543 -23.33 13.96 47.21
CA ALA A 543 -23.20 12.54 47.46
C ALA A 543 -24.58 11.91 47.67
N GLU A 544 -25.45 12.59 48.42
CA GLU A 544 -26.80 12.12 48.66
C GLU A 544 -27.67 12.16 47.39
N GLN A 545 -27.61 13.23 46.60
CA GLN A 545 -28.31 13.39 45.32
C GLN A 545 -27.92 12.30 44.32
N VAL A 546 -26.62 12.12 44.07
CA VAL A 546 -26.12 11.14 43.11
C VAL A 546 -26.53 9.74 43.56
N MET A 547 -26.38 9.45 44.85
CA MET A 547 -26.71 8.12 45.34
C MET A 547 -28.22 7.88 45.39
N ASN A 548 -29.05 8.90 45.63
CA ASN A 548 -30.52 8.82 45.62
C ASN A 548 -31.10 8.76 44.21
N SER A 549 -30.36 9.20 43.19
CA SER A 549 -30.80 9.04 41.80
C SER A 549 -30.79 7.58 41.31
N PHE A 550 -30.16 6.66 42.06
CA PHE A 550 -30.20 5.24 41.74
C PHE A 550 -31.34 4.56 42.48
N ASP A 551 -32.10 3.76 41.75
CA ASP A 551 -33.18 2.94 42.30
C ASP A 551 -32.63 2.00 43.39
N MET A 552 -32.98 2.31 44.64
CA MET A 552 -32.57 1.55 45.81
C MET A 552 -33.15 0.13 45.81
N GLN A 553 -34.35 -0.09 45.25
CA GLN A 553 -34.92 -1.44 45.13
C GLN A 553 -34.12 -2.26 44.12
N LEU A 554 -33.72 -1.69 42.99
CA LEU A 554 -32.84 -2.36 42.03
C LEU A 554 -31.45 -2.61 42.63
N LEU A 555 -30.92 -1.67 43.42
CA LEU A 555 -29.66 -1.86 44.13
C LEU A 555 -29.77 -2.96 45.19
N GLU A 556 -30.88 -3.02 45.92
CA GLU A 556 -31.20 -4.13 46.83
C GLU A 556 -31.42 -5.44 46.06
N GLN A 557 -31.98 -5.46 44.87
CA GLN A 557 -32.03 -6.71 44.10
C GLN A 557 -30.63 -7.15 43.62
N LEU A 558 -29.84 -6.22 43.09
CA LEU A 558 -28.50 -6.49 42.54
C LEU A 558 -27.46 -6.81 43.63
N TYR A 559 -27.57 -6.16 44.79
CA TYR A 559 -26.61 -6.26 45.89
C TYR A 559 -27.18 -6.88 47.16
N GLY A 560 -28.48 -6.77 47.38
CA GLY A 560 -29.18 -7.07 48.62
C GLY A 560 -30.19 -8.22 48.56
N SER A 561 -30.23 -9.07 47.51
CA SER A 561 -31.19 -10.18 47.43
C SER A 561 -31.06 -11.11 48.65
N VAL A 562 -31.92 -10.80 49.61
CA VAL A 562 -32.30 -11.52 50.81
C VAL A 562 -33.76 -11.87 50.55
N LYS A 563 -34.02 -13.05 49.99
CA LYS A 563 -35.30 -13.72 50.17
C LYS A 563 -34.98 -15.21 50.32
N GLU A 564 -35.06 -15.60 51.59
CA GLU A 564 -35.21 -16.96 52.13
C GLU A 564 -34.02 -17.93 52.02
#